data_AF-A0A4Y2GHJ9-F1
#
_entry.id   AF-A0A4Y2GHJ9-F1
#
_cell.length_a   1.000
_cell.length_b   1.000
_cell.length_c   1.000
_cell.angle_alpha   90.00
_cell.angle_beta   90.00
_cell.angle_gamma   90.00
#
_symmetry.space_group_name_H-M   'P 1'
#
loop_
_entity.id
_entity.type
_entity.pdbx_description
1 polymer ?
#
loop_
_entity_poly.entity_id
_entity_poly.type
_entity_poly.pdbx_seq_one_letter_code
_entity_poly.pdbx_strand_id
1 'polypeptide(L)'
;MPHHRTDTVLETINSVFGSRVIAYQYPNSYPDALHWPPYSPDMNPCDFFLWGHMKDLVFKKKPTDLISLKRSIINSFANFKRKTLELVTDNFVTRLRYCATSDGSHFENILD
;
A
#
# COMPACT_ATOMS: atom_id res chain seq x y z
N MET A 1 -16.38 12.03 9.51
CA MET A 1 -16.05 10.93 8.58
C MET A 1 -14.56 10.96 8.29
N PRO A 2 -13.88 9.80 8.24
CA PRO A 2 -12.51 9.68 7.76
C PRO A 2 -12.40 10.28 6.34
N HIS A 3 -11.36 11.06 6.07
CA HIS A 3 -11.21 11.80 4.80
C HIS A 3 -11.18 10.92 3.53
N HIS A 4 -10.87 9.63 3.67
CA HIS A 4 -10.78 8.64 2.59
C HIS A 4 -12.07 7.82 2.40
N ARG A 5 -13.17 8.16 3.08
CA ARG A 5 -14.43 7.37 3.11
C ARG A 5 -15.69 8.22 2.99
N THR A 6 -15.61 9.37 2.34
CA THR A 6 -16.81 10.16 2.03
C THR A 6 -17.47 9.62 0.76
N ASP A 7 -18.79 9.77 0.63
CA ASP A 7 -19.53 9.30 -0.54
C ASP A 7 -18.94 9.86 -1.84
N THR A 8 -18.61 11.17 -1.86
CA THR A 8 -17.95 11.82 -3.00
C THR A 8 -16.61 11.17 -3.38
N VAL A 9 -15.82 10.73 -2.40
CA VAL A 9 -14.56 10.01 -2.66
C VAL A 9 -14.85 8.63 -3.24
N LEU A 10 -15.81 7.90 -2.67
CA LEU A 10 -16.17 6.57 -3.15
C LEU A 10 -16.76 6.60 -4.58
N GLU A 11 -17.61 7.59 -4.87
CA GLU A 11 -18.15 7.86 -6.21
C GLU A 11 -17.03 8.16 -7.22
N THR A 12 -16.06 9.00 -6.83
CA THR A 12 -14.91 9.32 -7.67
C THR A 12 -14.03 8.10 -7.91
N ILE A 13 -13.79 7.28 -6.89
CA ILE A 13 -13.02 6.03 -7.03
C ILE A 13 -13.77 5.05 -7.95
N ASN A 14 -15.08 4.92 -7.78
CA ASN A 14 -15.90 4.05 -8.62
C ASN A 14 -15.90 4.48 -10.09
N SER A 15 -15.95 5.78 -10.37
CA SER A 15 -15.94 6.28 -11.76
C SER A 15 -14.65 5.96 -12.51
N VAL A 16 -13.53 5.79 -11.80
CA VAL A 16 -12.21 5.48 -12.39
C VAL A 16 -11.94 3.97 -12.39
N PHE A 17 -12.27 3.28 -11.30
CA PHE A 17 -11.82 1.90 -11.05
C PHE A 17 -12.94 0.86 -11.10
N GLY A 18 -14.21 1.27 -10.95
CA GLY A 18 -15.35 0.37 -10.87
C GLY A 18 -15.21 -0.64 -9.72
N SER A 19 -15.50 -1.91 -10.00
CA SER A 19 -15.36 -3.02 -9.04
C SER A 19 -13.92 -3.43 -8.73
N ARG A 20 -12.91 -2.84 -9.39
CA ARG A 20 -11.48 -3.17 -9.18
C ARG A 20 -10.88 -2.46 -7.96
N VAL A 21 -11.67 -2.33 -6.90
CA VAL A 21 -11.32 -1.60 -5.68
C VAL A 21 -11.36 -2.58 -4.52
N ILE A 22 -10.31 -2.55 -3.70
CA ILE A 22 -10.24 -3.28 -2.45
C ILE A 22 -10.20 -2.24 -1.33
N ALA A 23 -11.29 -2.08 -0.59
CA ALA A 23 -11.38 -1.06 0.44
C ALA A 23 -12.39 -1.45 1.53
N TYR A 24 -12.12 -1.00 2.75
CA TYR A 24 -13.03 -1.19 3.88
C TYR A 24 -14.34 -0.44 3.63
N GLN A 25 -15.48 -1.11 3.87
CA GLN A 25 -16.86 -0.58 3.67
C GLN A 25 -17.26 -0.22 2.22
N TYR A 26 -16.34 -0.28 1.25
CA TYR A 26 -16.67 -0.01 -0.15
C TYR A 26 -17.74 -0.97 -0.73
N PRO A 27 -17.74 -2.27 -0.38
CA PRO A 27 -18.80 -3.17 -0.81
C PRO A 27 -20.21 -2.82 -0.31
N ASN A 28 -20.36 -1.94 0.68
CA ASN A 28 -21.68 -1.48 1.13
C ASN A 28 -22.42 -0.66 0.07
N SER A 29 -21.66 0.07 -0.75
CA SER A 29 -22.18 0.87 -1.86
C SER A 29 -22.00 0.17 -3.21
N TYR A 30 -21.01 -0.73 -3.32
CA TYR A 30 -20.64 -1.41 -4.56
C TYR A 30 -20.43 -2.92 -4.33
N PRO A 31 -21.51 -3.74 -4.33
CA PRO A 31 -21.46 -5.14 -3.90
C PRO A 31 -20.47 -6.04 -4.64
N ASP A 32 -20.13 -5.71 -5.90
CA ASP A 32 -19.18 -6.48 -6.72
C ASP A 32 -17.70 -6.20 -6.40
N ALA A 33 -17.43 -5.28 -5.46
CA ALA A 33 -16.08 -4.92 -5.07
C ALA A 33 -15.55 -5.78 -3.91
N LEU A 34 -14.23 -5.72 -3.67
CA LEU A 34 -13.57 -6.54 -2.66
C LEU A 34 -13.44 -5.80 -1.32
N HIS A 35 -13.64 -6.53 -0.23
CA HIS A 35 -13.47 -6.00 1.12
C HIS A 35 -12.00 -6.00 1.56
N TRP A 36 -11.52 -4.88 2.10
CA TRP A 36 -10.23 -4.84 2.80
C TRP A 36 -10.46 -4.94 4.32
N PRO A 37 -9.88 -5.94 5.01
CA PRO A 37 -10.04 -6.08 6.46
C PRO A 37 -9.38 -4.90 7.22
N PRO A 38 -9.98 -4.45 8.33
CA PRO A 38 -9.36 -3.43 9.17
C PRO A 38 -8.06 -3.97 9.81
N TYR A 39 -7.16 -3.07 10.21
CA TYR A 39 -5.90 -3.40 10.92
C TYR A 39 -4.97 -4.38 10.18
N SER A 40 -4.91 -4.31 8.85
CA SER A 40 -4.05 -5.19 8.03
C SER A 40 -2.89 -4.44 7.35
N PRO A 41 -1.98 -3.77 8.10
CA PRO A 41 -0.79 -3.14 7.50
C PRO A 41 0.14 -4.19 6.87
N ASP A 42 0.14 -5.41 7.42
CA ASP A 42 0.93 -6.54 6.93
C ASP A 42 0.57 -6.94 5.49
N MET A 43 -0.61 -6.53 5.04
CA MET A 43 -1.11 -6.77 3.68
C MET A 43 -0.90 -5.58 2.74
N ASN A 44 -0.59 -4.38 3.25
CA ASN A 44 -0.45 -3.19 2.41
C ASN A 44 1.00 -3.04 1.91
N PRO A 45 1.28 -3.14 0.59
CA PRO A 45 2.63 -2.99 0.04
C PRO A 45 3.34 -1.68 0.39
N CYS A 46 2.55 -0.62 0.60
CA CYS A 46 3.10 0.64 1.02
C CYS A 46 3.65 0.57 2.46
N ASP A 47 2.92 -0.10 3.36
CA ASP A 47 3.26 -0.18 4.78
C ASP A 47 4.34 -1.22 5.05
N PHE A 48 4.20 -2.45 4.54
CA PHE A 48 5.17 -3.52 4.81
C PHE A 48 6.51 -3.33 4.08
N PHE A 49 6.57 -2.45 3.06
CA PHE A 49 7.78 -2.29 2.25
C PHE A 49 8.08 -0.84 1.86
N LEU A 50 7.21 -0.17 1.09
CA LEU A 50 7.57 1.07 0.40
C LEU A 50 8.04 2.16 1.36
N TRP A 51 7.32 2.42 2.45
CA TRP A 51 7.64 3.52 3.35
C TRP A 51 8.95 3.31 4.10
N GLY A 52 9.23 2.09 4.55
CA GLY A 52 10.53 1.74 5.13
C GLY A 52 11.66 1.92 4.13
N HIS A 53 11.51 1.31 2.95
CA HIS A 53 12.53 1.36 1.91
C HIS A 53 12.83 2.79 1.42
N MET A 54 11.78 3.57 1.16
CA MET A 54 11.91 4.95 0.70
C MET A 54 12.50 5.85 1.78
N LYS A 55 12.17 5.64 3.06
CA LYS A 55 12.79 6.37 4.16
C LYS A 55 14.30 6.16 4.15
N ASP A 56 14.76 4.92 4.03
CA ASP A 56 16.20 4.61 4.01
C ASP A 56 16.91 5.29 2.83
N LEU A 57 16.32 5.25 1.63
CA LEU A 57 16.89 5.90 0.45
C LEU A 57 16.91 7.43 0.57
N VAL A 58 15.80 8.03 0.99
CA VAL A 58 15.62 9.48 1.07
C VAL A 58 16.55 10.08 2.13
N PHE A 59 16.67 9.43 3.28
CA PHE A 59 17.48 9.92 4.40
C PHE A 59 18.95 9.50 4.32
N LYS A 60 19.35 8.65 3.37
CA LYS A 60 20.77 8.32 3.13
C LYS A 60 21.66 9.54 2.94
N LYS A 61 21.13 10.59 2.29
CA LYS A 61 21.82 11.86 2.05
C LYS A 61 21.61 12.92 3.15
N LYS A 62 20.86 12.57 4.21
CA LYS A 62 20.53 13.46 5.35
C LYS A 62 20.12 14.87 4.90
N PRO A 63 19.02 15.01 4.12
CA PRO A 63 18.55 16.32 3.70
C PRO A 63 18.28 17.22 4.91
N THR A 64 18.74 18.47 4.85
CA THR A 64 18.67 19.43 5.97
C THR A 64 17.60 20.50 5.77
N ASP A 65 16.93 20.51 4.61
CA ASP A 65 15.92 21.51 4.25
C ASP A 65 14.83 20.90 3.35
N LEU A 66 13.75 21.64 3.16
CA LEU A 66 12.59 21.16 2.40
C LEU A 66 12.91 20.91 0.92
N ILE A 67 13.79 21.72 0.31
CA ILE A 67 14.14 21.61 -1.11
C ILE A 67 14.98 20.34 -1.32
N SER A 68 15.99 20.12 -0.47
CA SER A 68 16.83 18.92 -0.52
C SER A 68 16.01 17.66 -0.21
N LEU A 69 15.06 17.71 0.73
CA LEU A 69 14.15 16.60 1.02
C LEU A 69 13.27 16.26 -0.19
N LYS A 70 12.57 17.24 -0.78
CA LYS A 70 11.73 17.03 -1.97
C LYS A 70 12.52 16.44 -3.13
N ARG A 71 13.72 16.97 -3.38
CA ARG A 71 14.62 16.44 -4.42
C ARG A 71 15.04 15.00 -4.13
N SER A 72 15.33 14.68 -2.87
CA SER A 72 15.70 13.31 -2.46
C SER A 72 14.55 12.32 -2.69
N ILE A 73 13.32 12.70 -2.36
CA ILE A 73 12.11 11.91 -2.62
C ILE A 73 11.95 11.64 -4.12
N ILE A 74 11.94 12.69 -4.95
CA ILE A 74 11.79 12.57 -6.40
C ILE A 74 12.86 11.67 -7.00
N ASN A 75 14.13 11.89 -6.64
CA ASN A 75 15.23 11.09 -7.15
C ASN A 75 15.15 9.63 -6.71
N SER A 76 14.70 9.37 -5.47
CA SER A 76 14.58 7.99 -4.97
C SER A 76 13.51 7.23 -5.74
N PHE A 77 12.36 7.85 -6.02
CA PHE A 77 11.30 7.25 -6.84
C PHE A 77 11.71 7.11 -8.31
N ALA A 78 12.44 8.09 -8.88
CA ALA A 78 12.91 8.01 -10.26
C ALA A 78 13.89 6.85 -10.50
N ASN A 79 14.65 6.47 -9.48
CA ASN A 79 15.58 5.34 -9.54
C ASN A 79 14.94 4.00 -9.10
N PHE A 80 13.65 4.00 -8.81
CA PHE A 80 12.95 2.81 -8.32
C PHE A 80 12.83 1.78 -9.43
N LYS A 81 13.41 0.60 -9.21
CA LYS A 81 13.48 -0.43 -10.25
C LYS A 81 12.13 -1.13 -10.39
N ARG A 82 11.67 -1.33 -11.63
CA ARG A 82 10.48 -2.15 -11.92
C ARG A 82 10.54 -3.53 -11.28
N LYS A 83 11.71 -4.18 -11.35
CA LYS A 83 11.96 -5.49 -10.72
C LYS A 83 11.62 -5.52 -9.22
N THR A 84 11.84 -4.40 -8.51
CA THR A 84 11.46 -4.30 -7.09
C THR A 84 9.94 -4.32 -6.92
N LEU A 85 9.18 -3.66 -7.80
CA LEU A 85 7.71 -3.68 -7.76
C LEU A 85 7.14 -5.07 -8.06
N GLU A 86 7.75 -5.79 -9.00
CA GLU A 86 7.38 -7.18 -9.33
C GLU A 86 7.55 -8.07 -8.10
N LEU A 87 8.71 -8.01 -7.42
CA LEU A 87 8.96 -8.76 -6.19
C LEU A 87 7.99 -8.41 -5.05
N VAL A 88 7.64 -7.13 -4.92
CA VAL A 88 6.66 -6.69 -3.90
C VAL A 88 5.26 -7.24 -4.21
N THR A 89 4.90 -7.33 -5.49
CA THR A 89 3.64 -7.91 -5.94
C THR A 89 3.59 -9.41 -5.65
N ASP A 90 4.68 -10.13 -5.94
CA ASP A 90 4.80 -11.56 -5.63
C ASP A 90 4.75 -11.82 -4.10
N ASN A 91 5.40 -10.93 -3.32
CA ASN A 91 5.33 -10.99 -1.87
C ASN A 91 3.90 -10.77 -1.38
N PHE A 92 3.17 -9.79 -1.92
CA PHE A 92 1.76 -9.57 -1.57
C PHE A 92 0.90 -10.84 -1.74
N VAL A 93 1.08 -11.59 -2.84
CA VAL A 93 0.40 -12.88 -3.04
C VAL A 93 0.80 -13.92 -1.98
N THR A 94 2.08 -13.96 -1.62
CA THR A 94 2.60 -14.84 -0.56
C THR A 94 1.97 -14.49 0.81
N ARG A 95 1.87 -13.18 1.12
CA ARG A 95 1.24 -12.69 2.34
C ARG A 95 -0.25 -13.00 2.42
N LEU A 96 -0.96 -12.91 1.28
CA LEU A 96 -2.37 -13.32 1.20
C LEU A 96 -2.54 -14.80 1.54
N ARG A 97 -1.70 -15.67 0.98
CA ARG A 97 -1.75 -17.11 1.26
C ARG A 97 -1.46 -17.41 2.72
N TYR A 98 -0.44 -16.77 3.30
CA TYR A 98 -0.11 -16.95 4.71
C TYR A 98 -1.24 -16.50 5.64
N CYS A 99 -1.84 -15.33 5.35
CA CYS A 99 -3.01 -14.84 6.08
C CYS A 99 -4.16 -15.85 6.06
N ALA A 100 -4.44 -16.42 4.89
CA ALA A 100 -5.47 -17.45 4.74
C ALA A 100 -5.16 -18.74 5.49
N THR A 101 -3.91 -19.21 5.47
CA THR A 101 -3.50 -20.44 6.20
C THR A 101 -3.38 -20.24 7.71
N SER A 102 -3.31 -18.99 8.17
CA SER A 102 -3.17 -18.64 9.59
C SER A 102 -4.49 -18.13 10.20
N ASP A 103 -5.62 -18.39 9.54
CA ASP A 103 -6.96 -17.94 9.93
C ASP A 103 -7.02 -16.43 10.27
N GLY A 104 -6.29 -15.60 9.52
CA GLY A 104 -6.25 -14.16 9.70
C GLY A 104 -5.37 -13.64 10.83
N SER A 105 -4.51 -14.48 11.41
CA SER A 105 -3.53 -14.06 12.43
C SER A 105 -2.50 -13.06 11.88
N HIS A 106 -2.02 -12.16 12.74
CA HIS A 106 -0.97 -11.19 12.41
C HIS A 106 0.39 -11.83 12.14
N PHE A 107 1.18 -11.17 11.30
CA PHE A 107 2.55 -11.58 10.98
C PHE A 107 3.38 -10.37 10.52
N GLU A 108 4.63 -10.31 10.93
CA GLU A 108 5.53 -9.22 10.47
C GLU A 108 6.47 -9.73 9.36
N ASN A 109 7.04 -10.93 9.54
CA ASN A 109 8.06 -11.51 8.66
C ASN A 109 7.55 -12.81 8.02
N ILE A 110 7.37 -12.83 6.70
CA ILE A 110 6.93 -14.02 5.95
C ILE A 110 8.07 -14.66 5.16
N LEU A 111 9.18 -13.94 4.95
CA LEU A 111 10.34 -14.43 4.19
C LEU A 111 11.62 -13.79 4.77
N ASP A 112 12.55 -14.63 5.23
CA ASP A 112 14.00 -14.37 5.17
C ASP A 112 14.51 -14.70 3.76
#